data_AF-I2PWC8-F1
#
_entry.id   AF-I2PWC8-F1
#
_cell.length_a   1.000
_cell.length_b   1.000
_cell.length_c   1.000
_cell.angle_alpha   90.00
_cell.angle_beta   90.00
_cell.angle_gamma   90.00
#
_symmetry.space_group_name_H-M   'P 1'
#
loop_
_entity.id
_entity.type
_entity.pdbx_description
1 polymer ?
#
loop_
_entity_poly.entity_id
_entity_poly.type
_entity_poly.pdbx_seq_one_letter_code
_entity_poly.pdbx_strand_id
1 'polypeptide(L)'
;MKQVNIEDAAQGMVAGEDVRGADGALVLARGTAVDEAHLRAMRAYGVRNLSVVSDEAAPGEAGPGGADDSLAATEGRCRALLAPRFAALDLDAPFGRTVFDLAARRAAARALACGLDLDAVPAAPPHLAPPPEESLFCARGVDPQSLVSGEVELASLPEVHLRLLEALNSEKTSAGELSAIIGRDPSLAARLLKLVNSPAYGSRVPVDTISRAVALVGRAELATLVMGLAAVNAFGDIDPKLCDMRAFWSHGAACGTYAALLAAACPGTAPDRVFVGGLLHDIGQLVILRRLPAAAGRALLLSRIEGLPLAEAEDAVLGFDHAAVSRALLEGWHFPDTLTAMAAGHHQPDGRPEARETALVHVADILATAWAWPAFAGAPVPALSEPAWRSLGLSASVLPGIAAAGEDRIRDTESVFFPAQTPPPARPHANPRKRT
;
A
#
# COMPACT_ATOMS: atom_id res chain seq x y z
N MET A 1 36.47 -4.40 -23.69
CA MET A 1 35.61 -3.26 -24.09
C MET A 1 35.87 -2.96 -25.54
N LYS A 2 34.82 -2.90 -26.35
CA LYS A 2 34.90 -2.65 -27.79
C LYS A 2 34.26 -1.29 -28.07
N GLN A 3 34.91 -0.43 -28.86
CA GLN A 3 34.23 0.77 -29.36
C GLN A 3 33.43 0.41 -30.61
N VAL A 4 32.17 0.84 -30.63
CA VAL A 4 31.23 0.64 -31.73
C VAL A 4 30.74 2.02 -32.17
N ASN A 5 30.72 2.28 -33.48
CA ASN A 5 30.13 3.50 -34.00
C ASN A 5 28.62 3.48 -33.71
N ILE A 6 28.04 4.61 -33.31
CA ILE A 6 26.61 4.71 -32.98
C ILE A 6 25.68 4.31 -34.16
N GLU A 7 26.18 4.38 -35.40
CA GLU A 7 25.46 3.91 -36.60
C GLU A 7 25.39 2.37 -36.67
N ASP A 8 26.37 1.69 -36.09
CA ASP A 8 26.49 0.22 -36.03
C ASP A 8 26.05 -0.36 -34.68
N ALA A 9 25.60 0.48 -33.75
CA ALA A 9 25.15 0.07 -32.42
C ALA A 9 23.77 -0.58 -32.48
N ALA A 10 23.64 -1.80 -31.96
CA ALA A 10 22.40 -2.57 -31.95
C ALA A 10 21.77 -2.60 -30.55
N GLN A 11 20.44 -2.82 -30.52
CA GLN A 11 19.70 -3.05 -29.29
C GLN A 11 20.25 -4.25 -28.52
N GLY A 12 20.35 -4.13 -27.20
CA GLY A 12 20.85 -5.19 -26.30
C GLY A 12 22.34 -5.10 -25.97
N MET A 13 23.10 -4.21 -26.61
CA MET A 13 24.48 -3.93 -26.20
C MET A 13 24.52 -3.19 -24.86
N VAL A 14 25.50 -3.46 -24.00
CA VAL A 14 25.63 -2.80 -22.68
C VAL A 14 26.73 -1.74 -22.74
N ALA A 15 26.41 -0.51 -22.30
CA ALA A 15 27.37 0.59 -22.22
C ALA A 15 28.49 0.26 -21.21
N GLY A 16 29.73 0.21 -21.68
CA GLY A 16 30.91 -0.05 -20.87
C GLY A 16 31.33 1.15 -20.00
N GLU A 17 30.91 2.36 -20.37
CA GLU A 17 31.17 3.61 -19.66
C GLU A 17 29.97 4.55 -19.75
N ASP A 18 30.00 5.64 -18.97
CA ASP A 18 28.99 6.70 -19.03
C ASP A 18 29.04 7.39 -20.39
N VAL A 19 27.93 7.33 -21.11
CA VAL A 19 27.78 7.95 -22.42
C VAL A 19 27.29 9.37 -22.24
N ARG A 20 28.11 10.34 -22.64
CA ARG A 20 27.80 11.76 -22.56
C ARG A 20 27.65 12.38 -23.94
N GLY A 21 26.71 13.31 -24.06
CA GLY A 21 26.49 14.11 -25.26
C GLY A 21 27.63 15.09 -25.54
N ALA A 22 27.60 15.72 -26.71
CA ALA A 22 28.55 16.76 -27.10
C ALA A 22 28.52 18.00 -26.17
N ASP A 23 27.44 18.17 -25.42
CA ASP A 23 27.24 19.20 -24.39
C ASP A 23 27.66 18.75 -22.97
N GLY A 24 28.16 17.51 -22.82
CA GLY A 24 28.58 16.93 -21.54
C GLY A 24 27.44 16.32 -20.71
N ALA A 25 26.19 16.41 -21.15
CA ALA A 25 25.03 15.84 -20.47
C ALA A 25 25.11 14.30 -20.49
N LEU A 26 24.75 13.66 -19.37
CA LEU A 26 24.72 12.19 -19.29
C LEU A 26 23.51 11.67 -20.07
N VAL A 27 23.76 10.90 -21.13
CA VAL A 27 22.74 10.33 -22.02
C VAL A 27 22.42 8.89 -21.63
N LEU A 28 23.43 8.13 -21.21
CA LEU A 28 23.25 6.77 -20.72
C LEU A 28 24.32 6.44 -19.67
N ALA A 29 23.90 5.89 -18.53
CA ALA A 29 24.82 5.45 -17.49
C ALA A 29 25.52 4.13 -17.87
N ARG A 30 26.77 3.98 -17.43
CA ARG A 30 27.53 2.72 -17.51
C ARG A 30 26.70 1.54 -16.99
N GLY A 31 26.78 0.39 -17.67
CA GLY A 31 26.09 -0.84 -17.31
C GLY A 31 24.63 -0.91 -17.79
N THR A 32 24.13 0.14 -18.44
CA THR A 32 22.76 0.15 -18.97
C THR A 32 22.70 -0.51 -20.34
N ALA A 33 21.71 -1.40 -20.53
CA ALA A 33 21.42 -1.99 -21.82
C ALA A 33 20.82 -0.96 -22.79
N VAL A 34 21.37 -0.89 -23.99
CA VAL A 34 20.96 0.04 -25.03
C VAL A 34 19.65 -0.43 -25.64
N ASP A 35 18.64 0.44 -25.59
CA ASP A 35 17.36 0.25 -26.26
C ASP A 35 17.18 1.30 -27.39
N GLU A 36 16.07 1.24 -28.11
CA GLU A 36 15.80 2.21 -29.18
C GLU A 36 15.70 3.66 -28.69
N ALA A 37 15.21 3.91 -27.48
CA ALA A 37 15.09 5.25 -26.92
C ALA A 37 16.48 5.82 -26.62
N HIS A 38 17.38 4.99 -26.08
CA HIS A 38 18.78 5.33 -25.84
C HIS A 38 19.53 5.62 -27.15
N LEU A 39 19.36 4.81 -28.20
CA LEU A 39 19.99 5.07 -29.51
C LEU A 39 19.51 6.38 -30.14
N ARG A 40 18.20 6.68 -30.03
CA ARG A 40 17.65 7.97 -30.48
C ARG A 40 18.22 9.15 -29.70
N ALA A 41 18.32 9.04 -28.38
CA ALA A 41 18.90 10.08 -27.54
C ALA A 41 20.39 10.30 -27.86
N MET A 42 21.19 9.24 -27.98
CA MET A 42 22.61 9.32 -28.32
C MET A 42 22.86 10.05 -29.65
N ARG A 43 22.05 9.79 -30.68
CA ARG A 43 22.13 10.50 -31.96
C ARG A 43 21.75 11.98 -31.82
N ALA A 44 20.71 12.28 -31.06
CA ALA A 44 20.26 13.66 -30.82
C ALA A 44 21.29 14.49 -30.04
N TYR A 45 22.00 13.86 -29.10
CA TYR A 45 23.05 14.49 -28.30
C TYR A 45 24.45 14.39 -28.94
N GLY A 46 24.57 13.93 -30.19
CA GLY A 46 25.81 13.96 -30.97
C GLY A 46 26.88 12.95 -30.55
N VAL A 47 26.49 11.87 -29.86
CA VAL A 47 27.40 10.78 -29.47
C VAL A 47 27.83 10.02 -30.73
N ARG A 48 29.14 9.93 -30.99
CA ARG A 48 29.68 9.27 -32.20
C ARG A 48 30.08 7.81 -31.99
N ASN A 49 30.65 7.51 -30.83
CA ASN A 49 31.14 6.18 -30.50
C ASN A 49 30.58 5.76 -29.14
N LEU A 50 30.21 4.49 -29.03
CA LEU A 50 29.75 3.84 -27.83
C LEU A 50 30.77 2.78 -27.44
N SER A 51 31.36 2.90 -26.25
CA SER A 51 32.14 1.80 -25.66
C SER A 51 31.15 0.77 -25.12
N VAL A 52 31.17 -0.44 -25.66
CA VAL A 52 30.33 -1.55 -25.24
C VAL A 52 31.15 -2.61 -24.52
N VAL A 53 30.54 -3.26 -23.54
CA VAL A 53 31.12 -4.46 -22.92
C VAL A 53 31.09 -5.56 -23.97
N SER A 54 32.28 -6.05 -24.35
CA SER A 54 32.42 -7.12 -25.33
C SER A 54 32.00 -8.44 -24.70
N ASP A 55 31.10 -9.15 -25.38
CA ASP A 55 30.54 -10.45 -25.00
C ASP A 55 31.60 -11.56 -25.20
N GLU A 56 32.68 -11.47 -24.44
CA GLU A 56 33.58 -12.58 -24.13
C GLU A 56 33.55 -12.83 -22.62
N ALA A 57 32.33 -12.97 -22.10
CA ALA A 57 32.08 -13.89 -21.02
C ALA A 57 31.00 -14.82 -21.57
N ALA A 58 31.44 -15.99 -22.06
CA ALA A 58 30.52 -17.08 -22.37
C ALA A 58 29.49 -17.20 -21.23
N PRO A 59 28.21 -17.50 -21.51
CA PRO A 59 27.31 -17.92 -20.46
C PRO A 59 27.96 -19.15 -19.84
N GLY A 60 28.61 -18.96 -18.69
CA GLY A 60 29.00 -20.07 -17.84
C GLY A 60 27.72 -20.83 -17.64
N GLU A 61 27.71 -22.09 -18.06
CA GLU A 61 26.63 -23.02 -17.78
C GLU A 61 26.31 -22.84 -16.30
N ALA A 62 25.17 -22.19 -16.02
CA ALA A 62 24.57 -22.26 -14.73
C ALA A 62 24.17 -23.72 -14.59
N GLY A 63 25.11 -24.51 -14.07
CA GLY A 63 24.76 -25.74 -13.40
C GLY A 63 23.61 -25.41 -12.46
N PRO A 64 22.68 -26.35 -12.23
CA PRO A 64 21.42 -26.10 -11.54
C PRO A 64 21.52 -25.58 -10.08
N GLY A 65 22.71 -25.20 -9.58
CA GLY A 65 22.96 -24.60 -8.28
C GLY A 65 23.37 -23.10 -8.27
N GLY A 66 23.64 -22.43 -9.40
CA GLY A 66 24.21 -21.05 -9.36
C GLY A 66 23.22 -19.90 -9.06
N ALA A 67 21.95 -20.04 -9.44
CA ALA A 67 20.92 -19.03 -9.16
C ALA A 67 20.44 -19.08 -7.69
N ASP A 68 20.44 -20.27 -7.10
CA ASP A 68 19.99 -20.52 -5.74
C ASP A 68 21.01 -19.99 -4.71
N ASP A 69 22.31 -20.15 -4.99
CA ASP A 69 23.40 -19.59 -4.19
C ASP A 69 23.38 -18.05 -4.16
N SER A 70 22.99 -17.40 -5.27
CA SER A 70 22.86 -15.94 -5.36
C SER A 70 21.63 -15.42 -4.59
N LEU A 71 20.51 -16.13 -4.65
CA LEU A 71 19.31 -15.80 -3.88
C LEU A 71 19.55 -15.96 -2.38
N ALA A 72 20.20 -17.05 -1.94
CA ALA A 72 20.51 -17.29 -0.54
C ALA A 72 21.45 -16.22 0.04
N ALA A 73 22.48 -15.82 -0.70
CA ALA A 73 23.37 -14.74 -0.29
C ALA A 73 22.65 -13.40 -0.18
N THR A 74 21.78 -13.08 -1.15
CA THR A 74 20.96 -11.87 -1.16
C THR A 74 19.97 -11.87 0.02
N GLU A 75 19.34 -13.01 0.31
CA GLU A 75 18.42 -13.18 1.43
C GLU A 75 19.12 -12.90 2.77
N GLY A 76 20.34 -13.39 2.97
CA GLY A 76 21.15 -13.10 4.16
C GLY A 76 21.35 -11.59 4.39
N ARG A 77 21.64 -10.84 3.32
CA ARG A 77 21.77 -9.38 3.39
C ARG A 77 20.42 -8.70 3.67
N CYS A 78 19.35 -9.11 3.00
CA CYS A 78 18.01 -8.58 3.24
C CYS A 78 17.55 -8.80 4.68
N ARG A 79 17.85 -9.96 5.29
CA ARG A 79 17.55 -10.23 6.70
C ARG A 79 18.22 -9.23 7.63
N ALA A 80 19.50 -8.94 7.43
CA ALA A 80 20.22 -7.96 8.25
C ALA A 80 19.62 -6.55 8.13
N LEU A 81 19.22 -6.13 6.93
CA LEU A 81 18.60 -4.83 6.68
C LEU A 81 17.16 -4.73 7.22
N LEU A 82 16.42 -5.85 7.22
CA LEU A 82 15.04 -5.88 7.72
C LEU A 82 14.97 -6.00 9.24
N ALA A 83 15.95 -6.61 9.89
CA ALA A 83 15.90 -6.92 11.33
C ALA A 83 15.46 -5.74 12.22
N PRO A 84 15.93 -4.49 12.03
CA PRO A 84 15.46 -3.35 12.84
C PRO A 84 13.96 -3.08 12.71
N ARG A 85 13.37 -3.28 11.51
CA ARG A 85 11.92 -3.10 11.30
C ARG A 85 11.09 -4.14 12.03
N PHE A 86 11.64 -5.31 12.33
CA PHE A 86 10.93 -6.43 12.94
C PHE A 86 11.16 -6.53 14.46
N ALA A 87 11.78 -5.52 15.08
CA ALA A 87 12.19 -5.56 16.48
C ALA A 87 11.03 -5.82 17.49
N ALA A 88 9.81 -5.39 17.16
CA ALA A 88 8.63 -5.60 18.01
C ALA A 88 7.96 -6.98 17.82
N LEU A 89 8.34 -7.74 16.79
CA LEU A 89 7.75 -9.03 16.48
C LEU A 89 8.60 -10.17 17.07
N ASP A 90 7.96 -11.11 17.77
CA ASP A 90 8.66 -12.29 18.31
C ASP A 90 9.11 -13.24 17.18
N LEU A 91 10.38 -13.12 16.79
CA LEU A 91 11.01 -13.95 15.77
C LEU A 91 11.36 -15.37 16.27
N ASP A 92 11.06 -15.71 17.53
CA ASP A 92 11.14 -17.07 18.06
C ASP A 92 9.75 -17.75 18.12
N ALA A 93 8.67 -17.03 17.82
CA ALA A 93 7.34 -17.60 17.63
C ALA A 93 7.17 -18.13 16.18
N PRO A 94 6.37 -19.19 15.96
CA PRO A 94 6.09 -19.69 14.61
C PRO A 94 5.54 -18.63 13.65
N PHE A 95 4.69 -17.72 14.14
CA PHE A 95 4.16 -16.61 13.35
C PHE A 95 5.28 -15.65 12.93
N GLY A 96 6.01 -15.07 13.89
CA GLY A 96 7.03 -14.06 13.60
C GLY A 96 8.16 -14.58 12.72
N ARG A 97 8.63 -15.81 12.95
CA ARG A 97 9.56 -16.50 12.04
C ARG A 97 9.05 -16.54 10.61
N THR A 98 7.83 -17.04 10.42
CA THR A 98 7.28 -17.25 9.08
C THR A 98 7.08 -15.93 8.35
N VAL A 99 6.59 -14.89 9.04
CA VAL A 99 6.41 -13.56 8.45
C VAL A 99 7.74 -12.95 8.05
N PHE A 100 8.76 -13.01 8.92
CA PHE A 100 10.10 -12.47 8.65
C PHE A 100 10.82 -13.22 7.52
N ASP A 101 10.74 -14.56 7.51
CA ASP A 101 11.31 -15.40 6.45
C ASP A 101 10.71 -15.08 5.09
N LEU A 102 9.38 -14.94 5.02
CA LEU A 102 8.68 -14.54 3.80
C LEU A 102 9.08 -13.12 3.39
N ALA A 103 9.16 -12.17 4.32
CA ALA A 103 9.57 -10.79 4.03
C ALA A 103 10.99 -10.74 3.43
N ALA A 104 11.95 -11.44 4.03
CA ALA A 104 13.33 -11.50 3.56
C ALA A 104 13.44 -12.12 2.16
N ARG A 105 12.78 -13.27 1.93
CA ARG A 105 12.77 -13.93 0.62
C ARG A 105 12.16 -13.06 -0.48
N ARG A 106 11.03 -12.42 -0.17
CA ARG A 106 10.35 -11.50 -1.10
C ARG A 106 11.21 -10.29 -1.42
N ALA A 107 11.85 -9.70 -0.40
CA ALA A 107 12.76 -8.58 -0.58
C ALA A 107 13.98 -8.97 -1.44
N ALA A 108 14.57 -10.15 -1.20
CA ALA A 108 15.70 -10.64 -1.97
C ALA A 108 15.34 -10.91 -3.44
N ALA A 109 14.25 -11.63 -3.68
CA ALA A 109 13.77 -11.90 -5.04
C ALA A 109 13.50 -10.60 -5.82
N ARG A 110 12.90 -9.61 -5.16
CA ARG A 110 12.59 -8.31 -5.79
C ARG A 110 13.83 -7.44 -5.96
N ALA A 111 14.77 -7.46 -5.02
CA ALA A 111 16.06 -6.77 -5.14
C ALA A 111 16.85 -7.30 -6.34
N LEU A 112 16.92 -8.63 -6.52
CA LEU A 112 17.55 -9.26 -7.69
C LEU A 112 16.84 -8.88 -8.99
N ALA A 113 15.51 -8.97 -9.02
CA ALA A 113 14.72 -8.63 -10.21
C ALA A 113 14.88 -7.15 -10.64
N CYS A 114 15.10 -6.24 -9.68
CA CYS A 114 15.29 -4.81 -9.94
C CYS A 114 16.78 -4.40 -10.05
N GLY A 115 17.73 -5.31 -9.84
CA GLY A 115 19.17 -4.98 -9.81
C GLY A 115 19.52 -3.98 -8.69
N LEU A 116 18.86 -4.08 -7.53
CA LEU A 116 19.07 -3.17 -6.41
C LEU A 116 20.42 -3.43 -5.72
N ASP A 117 21.22 -2.37 -5.56
CA ASP A 117 22.43 -2.40 -4.76
C ASP A 117 22.09 -2.36 -3.25
N LEU A 118 22.19 -3.52 -2.59
CA LEU A 118 21.92 -3.68 -1.16
C LEU A 118 23.03 -3.13 -0.25
N ASP A 119 24.21 -2.82 -0.80
CA ASP A 119 25.30 -2.20 -0.05
C ASP A 119 25.14 -0.68 0.01
N ALA A 120 24.45 -0.10 -0.97
CA ALA A 120 24.04 1.30 -0.96
C ALA A 120 22.83 1.59 -0.04
N VAL A 121 22.10 0.55 0.41
CA VAL A 121 20.98 0.71 1.35
C VAL A 121 21.58 1.06 2.73
N PRO A 122 21.23 2.23 3.31
CA PRO A 122 21.75 2.61 4.61
C PRO A 122 21.25 1.62 5.69
N ALA A 123 22.18 1.16 6.53
CA ALA A 123 21.88 0.18 7.57
C ALA A 123 20.97 0.72 8.70
N ALA A 124 20.83 2.04 8.81
CA ALA A 124 19.93 2.72 9.71
C ALA A 124 19.25 3.88 8.99
N PRO A 125 17.98 4.21 9.30
CA PRO A 125 17.35 5.40 8.76
C PRO A 125 18.18 6.64 9.11
N PRO A 126 18.30 7.62 8.20
CA PRO A 126 19.04 8.84 8.49
C PRO A 126 18.46 9.52 9.74
N HIS A 127 19.33 9.85 10.69
CA HIS A 127 18.96 10.66 11.85
C HIS A 127 18.47 12.02 11.36
N LEU A 128 17.16 12.20 11.32
CA LEU A 128 16.56 13.52 11.20
C LEU A 128 16.52 14.11 12.62
N ALA A 129 16.96 15.36 12.78
CA ALA A 129 16.81 16.00 14.08
C ALA A 129 15.31 16.10 14.41
N PRO A 130 14.87 15.71 15.62
CA PRO A 130 13.50 15.95 16.03
C PRO A 130 13.21 17.45 15.96
N PRO A 131 11.97 17.88 15.64
CA PRO A 131 11.61 19.28 15.72
C PRO A 131 11.88 19.83 17.15
N PRO A 132 12.03 21.15 17.34
CA PRO A 132 12.27 21.73 18.66
C PRO A 132 11.21 21.31 19.70
N GLU A 133 11.61 21.10 20.96
CA GLU A 133 10.74 20.68 22.10
C GLU A 133 9.47 21.51 22.30
N GLU A 134 9.46 22.75 21.82
CA GLU A 134 8.30 23.64 21.88
C GLU A 134 7.27 23.34 20.77
N SER A 135 7.68 22.67 19.69
CA SER A 135 6.82 22.19 18.59
C SER A 135 6.38 20.74 18.76
N LEU A 136 7.25 19.93 19.39
CA LEU A 136 6.93 19.29 20.66
C LEU A 136 5.46 18.87 20.92
N PHE A 137 4.86 19.60 21.84
CA PHE A 137 3.58 19.31 22.44
C PHE A 137 2.47 20.09 21.74
N CYS A 138 1.47 19.39 21.22
CA CYS A 138 0.20 20.05 20.95
C CYS A 138 -0.35 20.55 22.29
N ALA A 139 -0.67 21.84 22.38
CA ALA A 139 -1.13 22.47 23.60
C ALA A 139 -2.32 21.67 24.18
N ARG A 140 -2.27 21.41 25.49
CA ARG A 140 -3.25 20.67 26.29
C ARG A 140 -4.69 21.04 25.87
N GLY A 141 -5.49 20.04 25.49
CA GLY A 141 -6.95 20.20 25.28
C GLY A 141 -7.53 19.61 23.99
N VAL A 142 -6.74 18.90 23.17
CA VAL A 142 -7.23 18.20 21.97
C VAL A 142 -7.42 16.73 22.30
N ASP A 143 -8.61 16.20 22.04
CA ASP A 143 -8.97 14.79 22.15
C ASP A 143 -9.50 14.24 20.80
N PRO A 144 -9.59 12.91 20.61
CA PRO A 144 -10.08 12.33 19.36
C PRO A 144 -11.45 12.86 18.90
N GLN A 145 -12.38 13.11 19.83
CA GLN A 145 -13.69 13.64 19.50
C GLN A 145 -13.60 15.07 18.98
N SER A 146 -12.79 15.90 19.63
CA SER A 146 -12.55 17.29 19.23
C SER A 146 -11.91 17.41 17.83
N LEU A 147 -11.15 16.42 17.39
CA LEU A 147 -10.56 16.40 16.04
C LEU A 147 -11.59 16.16 14.94
N VAL A 148 -12.63 15.40 15.28
CA VAL A 148 -13.72 15.02 14.39
C VAL A 148 -14.86 16.06 14.42
N SER A 149 -15.08 16.72 15.57
CA SER A 149 -16.10 17.76 15.73
C SER A 149 -15.54 19.16 15.39
N GLY A 150 -16.12 19.89 14.43
CA GLY A 150 -15.75 21.29 14.20
C GLY A 150 -16.28 21.89 12.89
N GLU A 151 -16.23 23.23 12.77
CA GLU A 151 -16.77 24.04 11.66
C GLU A 151 -16.07 23.84 10.31
N VAL A 152 -14.89 23.23 10.29
CA VAL A 152 -14.19 22.89 9.04
C VAL A 152 -14.61 21.48 8.65
N GLU A 153 -15.30 21.34 7.53
CA GLU A 153 -15.65 20.06 6.91
C GLU A 153 -14.36 19.20 6.75
N LEU A 154 -14.18 18.21 7.62
CA LEU A 154 -13.12 17.19 7.51
C LEU A 154 -13.25 16.44 6.20
N ALA A 155 -14.50 16.07 5.93
CA ALA A 155 -15.06 15.62 4.69
C ALA A 155 -16.56 15.55 4.94
N SER A 156 -17.37 16.24 4.15
CA SER A 156 -18.82 16.01 4.19
C SER A 156 -19.09 14.63 3.62
N LEU A 157 -19.70 13.75 4.41
CA LEU A 157 -20.10 12.42 3.94
C LEU A 157 -20.90 12.59 2.64
N PRO A 158 -20.49 11.94 1.54
CA PRO A 158 -21.24 12.05 0.31
C PRO A 158 -22.69 11.61 0.53
N GLU A 159 -23.68 12.28 -0.08
CA GLU A 159 -25.12 11.99 0.10
C GLU A 159 -25.44 10.50 -0.11
N VAL A 160 -24.67 9.84 -0.99
CA VAL A 160 -24.77 8.39 -1.23
C VAL A 160 -24.54 7.57 0.04
N HIS A 161 -23.63 7.96 0.94
CA HIS A 161 -23.34 7.26 2.19
C HIS A 161 -24.53 7.26 3.14
N LEU A 162 -25.15 8.43 3.37
CA LEU A 162 -26.32 8.55 4.24
C LEU A 162 -27.48 7.68 3.73
N ARG A 163 -27.72 7.69 2.41
CA ARG A 163 -28.75 6.84 1.78
C ARG A 163 -28.41 5.36 1.87
N LEU A 164 -27.13 4.99 1.83
CA LEU A 164 -26.68 3.60 2.00
C LEU A 164 -26.86 3.12 3.44
N LEU A 165 -26.60 3.97 4.43
CA LEU A 165 -26.87 3.66 5.83
C LEU A 165 -28.37 3.42 6.06
N GLU A 166 -29.23 4.26 5.51
CA GLU A 166 -30.69 4.05 5.54
C GLU A 166 -31.08 2.72 4.87
N ALA A 167 -30.46 2.41 3.73
CA ALA A 167 -30.70 1.15 3.00
C ALA A 167 -30.23 -0.10 3.77
N LEU A 168 -29.10 0.00 4.49
CA LEU A 168 -28.55 -1.08 5.31
C LEU A 168 -29.41 -1.36 6.54
N ASN A 169 -29.91 -0.31 7.19
CA ASN A 169 -30.77 -0.42 8.37
C ASN A 169 -32.19 -0.87 8.04
N SER A 170 -32.58 -0.90 6.76
CA SER A 170 -33.87 -1.38 6.30
C SER A 170 -33.77 -2.82 5.78
N GLU A 171 -34.43 -3.78 6.43
CA GLU A 171 -34.58 -5.15 5.93
C GLU A 171 -35.33 -5.24 4.58
N LYS A 172 -36.01 -4.16 4.18
CA LYS A 172 -36.87 -4.12 2.98
C LYS A 172 -36.20 -3.55 1.73
N THR A 173 -35.01 -2.98 1.85
CA THR A 173 -34.35 -2.36 0.69
C THR A 173 -34.05 -3.38 -0.39
N SER A 174 -34.61 -3.15 -1.57
CA SER A 174 -34.45 -3.99 -2.75
C SER A 174 -33.10 -3.76 -3.44
N ALA A 175 -32.66 -4.73 -4.25
CA ALA A 175 -31.49 -4.56 -5.12
C ALA A 175 -31.64 -3.38 -6.09
N GLY A 176 -32.88 -3.09 -6.52
CA GLY A 176 -33.18 -1.96 -7.40
C GLY A 176 -32.98 -0.60 -6.71
N GLU A 177 -33.38 -0.46 -5.46
CA GLU A 177 -33.16 0.74 -4.67
C GLU A 177 -31.66 0.96 -4.40
N LEU A 178 -30.92 -0.10 -4.04
CA LEU A 178 -29.47 -0.02 -3.84
C LEU A 178 -28.76 0.38 -5.14
N SER A 179 -29.17 -0.18 -6.28
CA SER A 179 -28.70 0.22 -7.61
C SER A 179 -28.99 1.70 -7.93
N ALA A 180 -30.17 2.19 -7.58
CA ALA A 180 -30.55 3.59 -7.78
C ALA A 180 -29.77 4.56 -6.87
N ILE A 181 -29.40 4.15 -5.66
CA ILE A 181 -28.55 4.95 -4.76
C ILE A 181 -27.13 5.01 -5.31
N ILE A 182 -26.52 3.85 -5.60
CA ILE A 182 -25.14 3.77 -6.09
C ILE A 182 -24.98 4.44 -7.46
N GLY A 183 -25.97 4.27 -8.35
CA GLY A 183 -25.95 4.85 -9.69
C GLY A 183 -25.95 6.38 -9.74
N ARG A 184 -26.19 7.08 -8.62
CA ARG A 184 -26.06 8.54 -8.52
C ARG A 184 -24.61 9.01 -8.54
N ASP A 185 -23.67 8.13 -8.20
CA ASP A 185 -22.23 8.38 -8.29
C ASP A 185 -21.61 7.39 -9.29
N PRO A 186 -21.43 7.79 -10.55
CA PRO A 186 -20.82 6.94 -11.58
C PRO A 186 -19.39 6.52 -11.24
N SER A 187 -18.64 7.32 -10.48
CA SER A 187 -17.26 6.97 -10.10
C SER A 187 -17.28 5.83 -9.08
N LEU A 188 -18.13 5.94 -8.06
CA LEU A 188 -18.34 4.92 -7.05
C LEU A 188 -18.88 3.62 -7.65
N ALA A 189 -19.87 3.72 -8.55
CA ALA A 189 -20.42 2.58 -9.28
C ALA A 189 -19.35 1.86 -10.11
N ALA A 190 -18.51 2.60 -10.83
CA ALA A 190 -17.43 2.03 -11.64
C ALA A 190 -16.38 1.33 -10.78
N ARG A 191 -15.98 1.92 -9.64
CA ARG A 191 -15.05 1.29 -8.70
C ARG A 191 -15.63 0.03 -8.07
N LEU A 192 -16.90 0.06 -7.67
CA LEU A 192 -17.59 -1.10 -7.13
C LEU A 192 -17.62 -2.25 -8.15
N LEU A 193 -18.05 -1.98 -9.38
CA LEU A 193 -18.06 -3.00 -10.44
C LEU A 193 -16.66 -3.53 -10.72
N LYS A 194 -15.64 -2.68 -10.72
CA LYS A 194 -14.26 -3.12 -10.90
C LYS A 194 -13.80 -4.04 -9.76
N LEU A 195 -14.12 -3.70 -8.51
CA LEU A 195 -13.82 -4.52 -7.35
C LEU A 195 -14.51 -5.89 -7.43
N VAL A 196 -15.81 -5.90 -7.75
CA VAL A 196 -16.61 -7.13 -7.88
C VAL A 196 -16.16 -8.02 -9.07
N ASN A 197 -15.52 -7.43 -10.07
CA ASN A 197 -14.90 -8.17 -11.18
C ASN A 197 -13.45 -8.61 -10.89
N SER A 198 -12.88 -8.25 -9.75
CA SER A 198 -11.53 -8.71 -9.39
C SER A 198 -11.51 -10.23 -9.18
N PRO A 199 -10.33 -10.87 -9.30
CA PRO A 199 -10.19 -12.31 -9.06
C PRO A 199 -10.67 -12.76 -7.67
N ALA A 200 -10.83 -11.84 -6.71
CA ALA A 200 -11.36 -12.12 -5.38
C ALA A 200 -12.77 -12.73 -5.41
N TYR A 201 -13.63 -12.30 -6.34
CA TYR A 201 -15.03 -12.76 -6.44
C TYR A 201 -15.24 -13.88 -7.47
N GLY A 202 -14.21 -14.23 -8.25
CA GLY A 202 -14.20 -15.43 -9.09
C GLY A 202 -15.30 -15.51 -10.16
N SER A 203 -15.93 -14.40 -10.54
CA SER A 203 -17.01 -14.42 -11.53
C SER A 203 -16.46 -14.78 -12.91
N ARG A 204 -16.95 -15.89 -13.49
CA ARG A 204 -16.60 -16.32 -14.86
C ARG A 204 -17.16 -15.41 -15.94
N VAL A 205 -18.17 -14.61 -15.62
CA VAL A 205 -18.83 -13.69 -16.54
C VAL A 205 -18.75 -12.28 -15.95
N PRO A 206 -18.31 -11.27 -16.72
CA PRO A 206 -18.22 -9.90 -16.24
C PRO A 206 -19.53 -9.41 -15.64
N VAL A 207 -19.45 -8.80 -14.45
CA VAL A 207 -20.53 -8.11 -13.77
C VAL A 207 -20.54 -6.64 -14.23
N ASP A 208 -21.54 -6.27 -15.01
CA ASP A 208 -21.66 -4.97 -15.69
C ASP A 208 -22.75 -4.07 -15.10
N THR A 209 -23.52 -4.58 -14.13
CA THR A 209 -24.63 -3.85 -13.49
C THR A 209 -24.60 -4.01 -11.97
N ILE A 210 -25.06 -2.99 -11.26
CA ILE A 210 -25.12 -3.00 -9.78
C ILE A 210 -26.09 -4.08 -9.29
N SER A 211 -27.24 -4.26 -9.94
CA SER A 211 -28.18 -5.33 -9.57
C SER A 211 -27.55 -6.72 -9.63
N ARG A 212 -26.66 -6.96 -10.60
CA ARG A 212 -25.92 -8.22 -10.71
C ARG A 212 -24.82 -8.33 -9.67
N ALA A 213 -24.18 -7.22 -9.31
CA ALA A 213 -23.26 -7.16 -8.17
C ALA A 213 -23.96 -7.50 -6.85
N VAL A 214 -25.18 -6.97 -6.62
CA VAL A 214 -26.01 -7.32 -5.46
C VAL A 214 -26.34 -8.82 -5.44
N ALA A 215 -26.67 -9.40 -6.60
CA ALA A 215 -26.99 -10.82 -6.69
C ALA A 215 -25.78 -11.73 -6.43
N LEU A 216 -24.58 -11.28 -6.77
CA LEU A 216 -23.34 -12.04 -6.58
C LEU A 216 -22.80 -11.93 -5.15
N VAL A 217 -22.74 -10.70 -4.62
CA VAL A 217 -22.05 -10.37 -3.36
C VAL A 217 -23.01 -10.42 -2.17
N GLY A 218 -24.29 -10.13 -2.40
CA GLY A 218 -25.26 -9.90 -1.33
C GLY A 218 -25.43 -8.41 -1.03
N ARG A 219 -26.61 -8.06 -0.52
CA ARG A 219 -27.01 -6.66 -0.31
C ARG A 219 -26.21 -5.99 0.80
N ALA A 220 -26.01 -6.67 1.93
CA ALA A 220 -25.37 -6.10 3.11
C ALA A 220 -23.87 -5.90 2.87
N GLU A 221 -23.23 -6.88 2.24
CA GLU A 221 -21.83 -6.90 1.86
C GLU A 221 -21.56 -5.84 0.78
N LEU A 222 -22.41 -5.75 -0.25
CA LEU A 222 -22.25 -4.72 -1.28
C LEU A 222 -22.35 -3.31 -0.70
N ALA A 223 -23.33 -3.05 0.16
CA ALA A 223 -23.45 -1.75 0.80
C ALA A 223 -22.26 -1.45 1.73
N THR A 224 -21.70 -2.46 2.41
CA THR A 224 -20.45 -2.34 3.19
C THR A 224 -19.26 -1.93 2.32
N LEU A 225 -19.08 -2.57 1.16
CA LEU A 225 -18.03 -2.21 0.20
C LEU A 225 -18.20 -0.77 -0.29
N VAL A 226 -19.42 -0.38 -0.63
CA VAL A 226 -19.70 0.97 -1.15
C VAL A 226 -19.44 2.04 -0.08
N MET A 227 -19.79 1.80 1.19
CA MET A 227 -19.45 2.72 2.30
C MET A 227 -17.93 2.90 2.42
N GLY A 228 -17.16 1.81 2.35
CA GLY A 228 -15.70 1.89 2.35
C GLY A 228 -15.15 2.71 1.18
N LEU A 229 -15.64 2.46 -0.04
CA LEU A 229 -15.26 3.22 -1.22
C LEU A 229 -15.66 4.71 -1.13
N ALA A 230 -16.79 5.03 -0.50
CA ALA A 230 -17.23 6.41 -0.28
C ALA A 230 -16.34 7.15 0.74
N ALA A 231 -15.93 6.46 1.81
CA ALA A 231 -14.99 7.00 2.81
C ALA A 231 -13.63 7.38 2.19
N VAL A 232 -13.14 6.61 1.21
CA VAL A 232 -11.92 6.97 0.46
C VAL A 232 -12.05 8.32 -0.25
N ASN A 233 -13.19 8.59 -0.87
CA ASN A 233 -13.43 9.84 -1.60
C ASN A 233 -13.48 11.07 -0.68
N ALA A 234 -13.86 10.88 0.58
CA ALA A 234 -13.99 11.95 1.56
C ALA A 234 -12.65 12.69 1.79
N PHE A 235 -11.51 11.99 1.63
CA PHE A 235 -10.17 12.54 1.86
C PHE A 235 -9.39 12.85 0.57
N GLY A 236 -10.07 12.99 -0.57
CA GLY A 236 -9.44 13.21 -1.87
C GLY A 236 -8.76 14.58 -2.05
N ASP A 237 -8.98 15.53 -1.12
CA ASP A 237 -8.47 16.90 -1.15
C ASP A 237 -7.25 17.15 -0.25
N ILE A 238 -6.73 16.12 0.42
CA ILE A 238 -5.50 16.23 1.23
C ILE A 238 -4.32 16.60 0.33
N ASP A 239 -3.56 17.64 0.72
CA ASP A 239 -2.38 18.10 -0.02
C ASP A 239 -1.37 16.95 -0.18
N PRO A 240 -0.98 16.58 -1.42
CA PRO A 240 0.04 15.55 -1.67
C PRO A 240 1.39 15.80 -0.99
N LYS A 241 1.67 17.02 -0.55
CA LYS A 241 2.87 17.36 0.24
C LYS A 241 2.80 16.84 1.68
N LEU A 242 1.59 16.61 2.20
CA LEU A 242 1.37 16.14 3.57
C LEU A 242 1.42 14.60 3.64
N CYS A 243 0.86 13.93 2.63
CA CYS A 243 0.87 12.46 2.55
C CYS A 243 0.82 11.98 1.11
N ASP A 244 1.56 10.92 0.82
CA ASP A 244 1.35 10.13 -0.38
C ASP A 244 0.05 9.31 -0.23
N MET A 245 -1.05 9.90 -0.66
CA MET A 245 -2.37 9.26 -0.62
C MET A 245 -2.40 7.91 -1.35
N ARG A 246 -1.55 7.72 -2.37
CA ARG A 246 -1.45 6.43 -3.06
C ARG A 246 -0.86 5.38 -2.13
N ALA A 247 0.27 5.69 -1.49
CA ALA A 247 0.90 4.78 -0.53
C ALA A 247 -0.03 4.46 0.66
N PHE A 248 -0.74 5.47 1.19
CA PHE A 248 -1.69 5.29 2.29
C PHE A 248 -2.79 4.27 1.96
N TRP A 249 -3.49 4.48 0.85
CA TRP A 249 -4.58 3.58 0.46
C TRP A 249 -4.07 2.25 -0.12
N SER A 250 -2.84 2.20 -0.66
CA SER A 250 -2.16 0.94 -0.99
C SER A 250 -1.95 0.08 0.25
N HIS A 251 -1.54 0.66 1.38
CA HIS A 251 -1.45 -0.03 2.67
C HIS A 251 -2.83 -0.54 3.12
N GLY A 252 -3.84 0.33 3.12
CA GLY A 252 -5.22 -0.07 3.43
C GLY A 252 -5.74 -1.19 2.53
N ALA A 253 -5.48 -1.13 1.22
CA ALA A 253 -5.84 -2.19 0.26
C ALA A 253 -5.10 -3.51 0.54
N ALA A 254 -3.82 -3.44 0.91
CA ALA A 254 -3.03 -4.61 1.31
C ALA A 254 -3.59 -5.25 2.59
N CYS A 255 -3.83 -4.43 3.63
CA CYS A 255 -4.43 -4.85 4.88
C CYS A 255 -5.82 -5.49 4.64
N GLY A 256 -6.71 -4.81 3.93
CA GLY A 256 -8.03 -5.36 3.56
C GLY A 256 -7.94 -6.69 2.81
N THR A 257 -7.01 -6.81 1.87
CA THR A 257 -6.81 -8.05 1.09
C THR A 257 -6.32 -9.20 1.96
N TYR A 258 -5.31 -8.98 2.80
CA TYR A 258 -4.81 -10.00 3.72
C TYR A 258 -5.86 -10.39 4.76
N ALA A 259 -6.62 -9.41 5.27
CA ALA A 259 -7.75 -9.63 6.16
C ALA A 259 -8.81 -10.55 5.53
N ALA A 260 -9.22 -10.29 4.28
CA ALA A 260 -10.18 -11.13 3.56
C ALA A 260 -9.65 -12.54 3.30
N LEU A 261 -8.37 -12.68 2.96
CA LEU A 261 -7.71 -13.97 2.75
C LEU A 261 -7.66 -14.79 4.04
N LEU A 262 -7.33 -14.16 5.17
CA LEU A 262 -7.34 -14.79 6.49
C LEU A 262 -8.78 -15.15 6.91
N ALA A 263 -9.74 -14.26 6.67
CA ALA A 263 -11.17 -14.50 6.95
C ALA A 263 -11.70 -15.71 6.18
N ALA A 264 -11.31 -15.87 4.90
CA ALA A 264 -11.70 -17.03 4.10
C ALA A 264 -11.17 -18.37 4.67
N ALA A 265 -10.09 -18.35 5.47
CA ALA A 265 -9.58 -19.51 6.19
C ALA A 265 -10.24 -19.70 7.58
N CYS A 266 -11.06 -18.75 8.03
CA CYS A 266 -11.72 -18.72 9.33
C CYS A 266 -13.25 -18.86 9.22
N PRO A 267 -13.83 -20.01 9.61
CA PRO A 267 -15.28 -20.21 9.58
C PRO A 267 -16.04 -19.16 10.42
N GLY A 268 -17.20 -18.73 9.90
CA GLY A 268 -18.10 -17.81 10.59
C GLY A 268 -17.68 -16.33 10.54
N THR A 269 -16.76 -15.97 9.65
CA THR A 269 -16.37 -14.58 9.39
C THR A 269 -16.92 -14.11 8.04
N ALA A 270 -16.98 -12.78 7.83
CA ALA A 270 -17.49 -12.18 6.59
C ALA A 270 -16.34 -11.48 5.83
N PRO A 271 -15.67 -12.15 4.87
CA PRO A 271 -14.47 -11.62 4.22
C PRO A 271 -14.60 -10.20 3.66
N ASP A 272 -15.75 -9.87 3.05
CA ASP A 272 -16.01 -8.52 2.51
C ASP A 272 -16.09 -7.45 3.60
N ARG A 273 -16.66 -7.78 4.77
CA ARG A 273 -16.74 -6.87 5.90
C ARG A 273 -15.36 -6.64 6.51
N VAL A 274 -14.58 -7.71 6.69
CA VAL A 274 -13.21 -7.62 7.23
C VAL A 274 -12.28 -6.92 6.24
N PHE A 275 -12.49 -7.10 4.93
CA PHE A 275 -11.80 -6.31 3.89
C PHE A 275 -11.99 -4.81 4.10
N VAL A 276 -13.23 -4.36 4.30
CA VAL A 276 -13.52 -2.93 4.56
C VAL A 276 -12.93 -2.48 5.89
N GLY A 277 -12.97 -3.33 6.93
CA GLY A 277 -12.29 -3.07 8.20
C GLY A 277 -10.79 -2.81 8.02
N GLY A 278 -10.11 -3.65 7.24
CA GLY A 278 -8.69 -3.47 6.91
C GLY A 278 -8.42 -2.27 5.99
N LEU A 279 -9.33 -1.94 5.07
CA LEU A 279 -9.21 -0.75 4.23
C LEU A 279 -9.28 0.56 5.04
N LEU A 280 -10.11 0.59 6.08
CA LEU A 280 -10.42 1.80 6.85
C LEU A 280 -9.67 1.90 8.19
N HIS A 281 -8.87 0.90 8.58
CA HIS A 281 -8.29 0.82 9.92
C HIS A 281 -7.50 2.08 10.32
N ASP A 282 -6.75 2.64 9.37
CA ASP A 282 -5.88 3.80 9.55
C ASP A 282 -6.52 5.16 9.21
N ILE A 283 -7.84 5.21 8.97
CA ILE A 283 -8.49 6.45 8.49
C ILE A 283 -8.33 7.64 9.44
N GLY A 284 -8.16 7.39 10.74
CA GLY A 284 -7.84 8.39 11.74
C GLY A 284 -6.51 9.12 11.49
N GLN A 285 -5.53 8.49 10.84
CA GLN A 285 -4.26 9.14 10.49
C GLN A 285 -4.50 10.33 9.53
N LEU A 286 -5.45 10.22 8.60
CA LEU A 286 -5.81 11.30 7.68
C LEU A 286 -6.42 12.49 8.42
N VAL A 287 -7.20 12.23 9.46
CA VAL A 287 -7.77 13.26 10.33
C VAL A 287 -6.66 13.95 11.13
N ILE A 288 -5.76 13.19 11.76
CA ILE A 288 -4.62 13.73 12.50
C ILE A 288 -3.74 14.57 11.56
N LEU A 289 -3.45 14.09 10.36
CA LEU A 289 -2.65 14.80 9.37
C LEU A 289 -3.29 16.13 8.94
N ARG A 290 -4.60 16.13 8.69
CA ARG A 290 -5.33 17.34 8.26
C ARG A 290 -5.45 18.37 9.38
N ARG A 291 -5.72 17.92 10.61
CA ARG A 291 -5.99 18.79 11.77
C ARG A 291 -4.73 19.24 12.48
N LEU A 292 -3.76 18.34 12.61
CA LEU A 292 -2.54 18.51 13.40
C LEU A 292 -1.29 18.12 12.57
N PRO A 293 -1.05 18.72 11.39
CA PRO A 293 0.02 18.29 10.47
C PRO A 293 1.42 18.32 11.11
N ALA A 294 1.69 19.28 12.01
CA ALA A 294 2.96 19.35 12.73
C ALA A 294 3.15 18.18 13.71
N ALA A 295 2.09 17.80 14.44
CA ALA A 295 2.13 16.68 15.37
C ALA A 295 2.18 15.33 14.63
N ALA A 296 1.46 15.20 13.51
CA ALA A 296 1.54 14.06 12.61
C ALA A 296 2.98 13.87 12.09
N GLY A 297 3.60 14.94 11.58
CA GLY A 297 4.99 14.91 11.13
C GLY A 297 5.97 14.54 12.24
N ARG A 298 5.72 14.99 13.48
CA ARG A 298 6.51 14.62 14.65
C ARG A 298 6.39 13.14 14.99
N ALA A 299 5.17 12.59 15.04
CA ALA A 299 4.94 11.17 15.35
C ALA A 299 5.59 10.26 14.31
N LEU A 300 5.47 10.58 13.02
CA LEU A 300 6.14 9.87 11.93
C LEU A 300 7.67 9.88 12.08
N LEU A 301 8.23 11.03 12.48
CA LEU A 301 9.66 11.17 12.69
C LEU A 301 10.14 10.34 13.89
N LEU A 302 9.42 10.41 15.00
CA LEU A 302 9.71 9.63 16.20
C LEU A 302 9.67 8.13 15.92
N SER A 303 8.61 7.65 15.24
CA SER A 303 8.49 6.26 14.80
C SER A 303 9.70 5.81 13.97
N ARG A 304 10.17 6.65 13.04
CA ARG A 304 11.32 6.32 12.20
C ARG A 304 12.65 6.29 12.97
N ILE A 305 12.89 7.25 13.85
CA ILE A 305 14.17 7.37 14.57
C ILE A 305 14.31 6.30 15.64
N GLU A 306 13.24 6.10 16.42
CA GLU A 306 13.24 5.16 17.55
C GLU A 306 12.86 3.73 17.12
N GLY A 307 12.41 3.55 15.87
CA GLY A 307 11.96 2.24 15.38
C GLY A 307 10.65 1.76 16.03
N LEU A 308 9.84 2.69 16.54
CA LEU A 308 8.58 2.39 17.22
C LEU A 308 7.42 2.26 16.23
N PRO A 309 6.43 1.39 16.47
CA PRO A 309 5.16 1.41 15.75
C PRO A 309 4.51 2.81 15.81
N LEU A 310 3.84 3.21 14.72
CA LEU A 310 3.31 4.57 14.60
C LEU A 310 2.31 4.92 15.71
N ALA A 311 1.46 3.99 16.12
CA ALA A 311 0.50 4.21 17.20
C ALA A 311 1.17 4.58 18.53
N GLU A 312 2.30 3.95 18.87
CA GLU A 312 3.06 4.29 20.08
C GLU A 312 3.71 5.67 19.97
N ALA A 313 4.22 6.01 18.78
CA ALA A 313 4.79 7.33 18.53
C ALA A 313 3.72 8.44 18.57
N GLU A 314 2.51 8.17 18.08
CA GLU A 314 1.37 9.07 18.18
C GLU A 314 0.93 9.24 19.63
N ASP A 315 0.78 8.17 20.41
CA ASP A 315 0.44 8.27 21.82
C ASP A 315 1.46 9.10 22.61
N ALA A 316 2.75 8.91 22.35
CA ALA A 316 3.82 9.70 22.96
C ALA A 316 3.78 11.21 22.60
N VAL A 317 3.23 11.56 21.42
CA VAL A 317 3.17 12.93 20.91
C VAL A 317 1.85 13.63 21.23
N LEU A 318 0.74 12.91 21.12
CA LEU A 318 -0.63 13.39 21.14
C LEU A 318 -1.40 12.99 22.41
N GLY A 319 -0.99 11.89 23.07
CA GLY A 319 -1.75 11.24 24.15
C GLY A 319 -2.90 10.36 23.68
N PHE A 320 -2.95 10.09 22.37
CA PHE A 320 -3.85 9.13 21.71
C PHE A 320 -3.27 8.74 20.36
N ASP A 321 -3.73 7.62 19.80
CA ASP A 321 -3.34 7.13 18.48
C ASP A 321 -4.43 7.37 17.41
N HIS A 322 -4.10 7.06 16.16
CA HIS A 322 -5.05 7.11 15.06
C HIS A 322 -6.22 6.15 15.21
N ALA A 323 -6.08 5.03 15.93
CA ALA A 323 -7.20 4.10 16.15
C ALA A 323 -8.31 4.76 16.99
N ALA A 324 -7.94 5.55 18.00
CA ALA A 324 -8.88 6.35 18.77
C ALA A 324 -9.60 7.41 17.91
N VAL A 325 -8.89 8.03 16.97
CA VAL A 325 -9.48 9.00 16.02
C VAL A 325 -10.37 8.30 14.99
N SER A 326 -9.97 7.12 14.49
CA SER A 326 -10.80 6.27 13.63
C SER A 326 -12.13 5.93 14.30
N ARG A 327 -12.13 5.62 15.60
CA ARG A 327 -13.38 5.40 16.37
C ARG A 327 -14.29 6.61 16.29
N ALA A 328 -13.80 7.77 16.72
CA ALA A 328 -14.60 8.99 16.76
C ALA A 328 -15.16 9.37 15.38
N LEU A 329 -14.36 9.18 14.33
CA LEU A 329 -14.77 9.45 12.95
C LEU A 329 -15.89 8.50 12.51
N LEU A 330 -15.70 7.19 12.66
CA LEU A 330 -16.63 6.19 12.18
C LEU A 330 -17.95 6.19 12.97
N GLU A 331 -17.91 6.46 14.27
CA GLU A 331 -19.11 6.70 15.09
C GLU A 331 -19.86 7.97 14.65
N GLY A 332 -19.13 9.06 14.42
CA GLY A 332 -19.69 10.30 13.88
C GLY A 332 -20.27 10.14 12.47
N TRP A 333 -19.78 9.16 11.70
CA TRP A 333 -20.28 8.78 10.39
C TRP A 333 -21.32 7.66 10.42
N HIS A 334 -21.73 7.21 11.60
CA HIS A 334 -22.70 6.13 11.82
C HIS A 334 -22.36 4.83 11.07
N PHE A 335 -21.06 4.50 10.98
CA PHE A 335 -20.65 3.19 10.48
C PHE A 335 -21.11 2.07 11.44
N PRO A 336 -21.38 0.85 10.92
CA PRO A 336 -21.66 -0.30 11.75
C PRO A 336 -20.61 -0.53 12.85
N ASP A 337 -21.07 -0.85 14.07
CA ASP A 337 -20.20 -1.07 15.25
C ASP A 337 -19.07 -2.07 14.99
N THR A 338 -19.31 -3.08 14.15
CA THR A 338 -18.30 -4.07 13.75
C THR A 338 -17.13 -3.45 12.99
N LEU A 339 -17.40 -2.52 12.05
CA LEU A 339 -16.37 -1.79 11.31
C LEU A 339 -15.63 -0.80 12.21
N THR A 340 -16.37 -0.09 13.05
CA THR A 340 -15.82 0.81 14.06
C THR A 340 -14.89 0.07 15.03
N ALA A 341 -15.30 -1.11 15.52
CA ALA A 341 -14.51 -1.93 16.43
C ALA A 341 -13.23 -2.48 15.79
N MET A 342 -13.27 -2.83 14.50
CA MET A 342 -12.07 -3.23 13.75
C MET A 342 -11.06 -2.09 13.69
N ALA A 343 -11.47 -0.91 13.22
CA ALA A 343 -10.57 0.24 13.11
C ALA A 343 -10.10 0.75 14.49
N ALA A 344 -10.95 0.72 15.51
CA ALA A 344 -10.60 1.24 16.82
C ALA A 344 -9.77 0.29 17.70
N GLY A 345 -9.80 -1.01 17.41
CA GLY A 345 -9.20 -2.04 18.26
C GLY A 345 -8.04 -2.81 17.62
N HIS A 346 -7.63 -2.49 16.39
CA HIS A 346 -6.66 -3.30 15.66
C HIS A 346 -5.25 -3.29 16.27
N HIS A 347 -4.84 -2.27 17.04
CA HIS A 347 -3.54 -2.31 17.75
C HIS A 347 -3.58 -3.15 19.03
N GLN A 348 -4.74 -3.28 19.67
CA GLN A 348 -4.89 -3.98 20.95
C GLN A 348 -6.12 -4.90 20.97
N PRO A 349 -6.22 -5.88 20.06
CA PRO A 349 -7.32 -6.83 20.09
C PRO A 349 -7.23 -7.71 21.33
N ASP A 350 -8.34 -7.82 22.06
CA ASP A 350 -8.44 -8.57 23.31
C ASP A 350 -8.55 -10.10 23.14
N GLY A 351 -8.60 -10.58 21.89
CA GLY A 351 -8.65 -12.00 21.54
C GLY A 351 -9.98 -12.69 21.85
N ARG A 352 -11.03 -11.96 22.21
CA ARG A 352 -12.35 -12.55 22.47
C ARG A 352 -12.99 -13.07 21.17
N PRO A 353 -13.81 -14.15 21.21
CA PRO A 353 -14.49 -14.68 20.03
C PRO A 353 -15.32 -13.63 19.27
N GLU A 354 -15.92 -12.69 19.99
CA GLU A 354 -16.73 -11.60 19.45
C GLU A 354 -15.89 -10.54 18.71
N ALA A 355 -14.58 -10.49 18.98
CA ALA A 355 -13.60 -9.59 18.38
C ALA A 355 -12.76 -10.28 17.28
N ARG A 356 -13.22 -11.42 16.73
CA ARG A 356 -12.48 -12.19 15.72
C ARG A 356 -12.17 -11.37 14.46
N GLU A 357 -13.07 -10.47 14.05
CA GLU A 357 -12.82 -9.59 12.89
C GLU A 357 -11.74 -8.54 13.17
N THR A 358 -11.71 -7.98 14.39
CA THR A 358 -10.62 -7.09 14.83
C THR A 358 -9.28 -7.84 14.91
N ALA A 359 -9.29 -9.10 15.36
CA ALA A 359 -8.09 -9.95 15.34
C ALA A 359 -7.60 -10.22 13.91
N LEU A 360 -8.50 -10.39 12.93
CA LEU A 360 -8.14 -10.54 11.52
C LEU A 360 -7.48 -9.27 10.97
N VAL A 361 -8.05 -8.09 11.25
CA VAL A 361 -7.46 -6.80 10.83
C VAL A 361 -6.10 -6.56 11.48
N HIS A 362 -5.96 -6.85 12.77
CA HIS A 362 -4.68 -6.77 13.48
C HIS A 362 -3.58 -7.59 12.80
N VAL A 363 -3.87 -8.87 12.51
CA VAL A 363 -2.90 -9.74 11.84
C VAL A 363 -2.62 -9.24 10.43
N ALA A 364 -3.66 -8.80 9.71
CA ALA A 364 -3.52 -8.32 8.34
C ALA A 364 -2.68 -7.04 8.23
N ASP A 365 -2.77 -6.12 9.19
CA ASP A 365 -1.93 -4.92 9.26
C ASP A 365 -0.45 -5.28 9.46
N ILE A 366 -0.16 -6.23 10.35
CA ILE A 366 1.21 -6.77 10.50
C ILE A 366 1.72 -7.33 9.17
N LEU A 367 0.92 -8.12 8.46
CA LEU A 367 1.30 -8.70 7.16
C LEU A 367 1.51 -7.62 6.09
N ALA A 368 0.61 -6.63 6.02
CA ALA A 368 0.70 -5.51 5.09
C ALA A 368 1.98 -4.69 5.32
N THR A 369 2.29 -4.38 6.58
CA THR A 369 3.51 -3.65 6.96
C THR A 369 4.77 -4.47 6.71
N ALA A 370 4.76 -5.76 7.09
CA ALA A 370 5.91 -6.65 6.96
C ALA A 370 6.29 -6.95 5.50
N TRP A 371 5.30 -7.08 4.61
CA TRP A 371 5.50 -7.46 3.22
C TRP A 371 5.40 -6.29 2.23
N ALA A 372 5.34 -5.05 2.73
CA ALA A 372 5.34 -3.84 1.92
C ALA A 372 6.62 -3.66 1.09
N TRP A 373 6.47 -3.00 -0.06
CA TRP A 373 7.58 -2.55 -0.90
C TRP A 373 7.50 -1.04 -1.15
N PRO A 374 8.61 -0.26 -1.03
CA PRO A 374 10.00 -0.68 -0.77
C PRO A 374 10.24 -1.31 0.61
N ALA A 375 11.02 -2.40 0.66
CA ALA A 375 11.16 -3.22 1.87
C ALA A 375 12.04 -2.61 2.98
N PHE A 376 12.97 -1.71 2.68
CA PHE A 376 13.96 -1.25 3.68
C PHE A 376 13.66 0.14 4.25
N ALA A 377 12.68 0.86 3.67
CA ALA A 377 12.29 2.21 4.08
C ALA A 377 10.88 2.27 4.68
N GLY A 378 10.22 1.10 4.86
CA GLY A 378 8.88 1.01 5.42
C GLY A 378 8.84 1.23 6.93
N ALA A 379 7.63 1.41 7.46
CA ALA A 379 7.39 1.54 8.89
C ALA A 379 7.88 0.31 9.68
N PRO A 380 8.21 0.47 10.98
CA PRO A 380 8.39 -0.66 11.90
C PRO A 380 7.15 -1.55 11.93
N VAL A 381 7.36 -2.86 11.97
CA VAL A 381 6.30 -3.88 12.03
C VAL A 381 5.76 -3.93 13.46
N PRO A 382 4.44 -3.80 13.69
CA PRO A 382 3.86 -3.88 15.02
C PRO A 382 4.03 -5.25 15.68
N ALA A 383 3.92 -5.28 17.01
CA ALA A 383 3.89 -6.53 17.78
C ALA A 383 2.59 -7.31 17.54
N LEU A 384 2.67 -8.64 17.62
CA LEU A 384 1.50 -9.52 17.54
C LEU A 384 0.82 -9.65 18.91
N SER A 385 -0.50 -9.46 18.94
CA SER A 385 -1.36 -9.90 20.03
C SER A 385 -1.53 -11.43 19.95
N GLU A 386 -0.77 -12.13 20.78
CA GLU A 386 -0.84 -13.58 20.94
C GLU A 386 -2.27 -14.11 21.21
N PRO A 387 -3.09 -13.49 22.09
CA PRO A 387 -4.48 -13.87 22.26
C PRO A 387 -5.30 -13.75 20.97
N ALA A 388 -5.10 -12.68 20.20
CA ALA A 388 -5.81 -12.46 18.95
C ALA A 388 -5.43 -13.51 17.89
N TRP A 389 -4.14 -13.81 17.71
CA TRP A 389 -3.70 -14.86 16.80
C TRP A 389 -4.29 -16.22 17.15
N ARG A 390 -4.29 -16.58 18.44
CA ARG A 390 -4.88 -17.84 18.91
C ARG A 390 -6.38 -17.91 18.70
N SER A 391 -7.12 -16.80 18.83
CA SER A 391 -8.58 -16.79 18.67
C SER A 391 -9.05 -17.07 17.24
N LEU A 392 -8.18 -16.86 16.25
CA LEU A 392 -8.41 -17.20 14.85
C LEU A 392 -8.36 -18.72 14.60
N GLY A 393 -7.69 -19.48 15.46
CA GLY A 393 -7.50 -20.93 15.28
C GLY A 393 -6.66 -21.30 14.06
N LEU A 394 -5.88 -20.35 13.53
CA LEU A 394 -5.02 -20.55 12.37
C LEU A 394 -3.62 -21.02 12.79
N SER A 395 -2.97 -21.74 11.89
CA SER A 395 -1.55 -22.12 12.01
C SER A 395 -0.70 -21.21 11.13
N ALA A 396 0.54 -20.90 11.54
CA ALA A 396 1.48 -20.11 10.73
C ALA A 396 1.74 -20.73 9.34
N SER A 397 1.48 -22.03 9.18
CA SER A 397 1.56 -22.73 7.88
C SER A 397 0.61 -22.21 6.81
N VAL A 398 -0.42 -21.41 7.15
CA VAL A 398 -1.29 -20.77 6.14
C VAL A 398 -0.63 -19.57 5.48
N LEU A 399 0.33 -18.91 6.17
CA LEU A 399 0.90 -17.63 5.76
C LEU A 399 1.59 -17.65 4.38
N PRO A 400 2.33 -18.69 3.97
CA PRO A 400 2.88 -18.74 2.61
C PRO A 400 1.81 -18.70 1.52
N GLY A 401 0.67 -19.38 1.73
CA GLY A 401 -0.47 -19.34 0.81
C GLY A 401 -1.13 -17.98 0.76
N ILE A 402 -1.27 -17.33 1.93
CA ILE A 402 -1.81 -15.96 2.04
C ILE A 402 -0.88 -14.95 1.34
N ALA A 403 0.44 -15.05 1.54
CA ALA A 403 1.43 -14.17 0.91
C ALA A 403 1.38 -14.28 -0.62
N ALA A 404 1.35 -15.50 -1.15
CA ALA A 404 1.27 -15.74 -2.59
C ALA A 404 -0.05 -15.24 -3.19
N ALA A 405 -1.19 -15.54 -2.55
CA ALA A 405 -2.49 -15.07 -3.01
C ALA A 405 -2.66 -13.55 -2.91
N GLY A 406 -1.96 -12.90 -1.96
CA GLY A 406 -2.03 -11.47 -1.75
C GLY A 406 -1.41 -10.64 -2.87
N GLU A 407 -0.27 -11.05 -3.44
CA GLU A 407 0.45 -10.23 -4.44
C GLU A 407 -0.40 -9.80 -5.64
N ASP A 408 -1.11 -10.75 -6.24
CA ASP A 408 -1.95 -10.47 -7.40
C ASP A 408 -3.21 -9.70 -6.99
N ARG A 409 -3.86 -10.12 -5.89
CA ARG A 409 -5.10 -9.51 -5.41
C ARG A 409 -4.91 -8.06 -4.95
N ILE A 410 -3.77 -7.75 -4.33
CA ILE A 410 -3.45 -6.38 -3.90
C ILE A 410 -3.31 -5.49 -5.13
N ARG A 411 -2.57 -5.91 -6.15
CA ARG A 411 -2.40 -5.13 -7.38
C ARG A 411 -3.74 -4.82 -8.06
N ASP A 412 -4.63 -5.82 -8.13
CA ASP A 412 -5.96 -5.63 -8.71
C ASP A 412 -6.80 -4.67 -7.88
N THR A 413 -6.76 -4.82 -6.55
CA THR A 413 -7.46 -3.96 -5.59
C THR A 413 -6.95 -2.52 -5.65
N GLU A 414 -5.63 -2.29 -5.66
CA GLU A 414 -5.03 -0.96 -5.82
C GLU A 414 -5.50 -0.27 -7.09
N SER A 415 -5.66 -1.03 -8.18
CA SER A 415 -6.14 -0.49 -9.45
C SER A 415 -7.59 0.02 -9.37
N VAL A 416 -8.39 -0.47 -8.42
CA VAL A 416 -9.75 0.04 -8.14
C VAL A 416 -9.68 1.46 -7.58
N PHE A 417 -8.74 1.71 -6.69
CA PHE A 417 -8.56 3.02 -6.02
C PHE A 417 -7.74 4.00 -6.86
N PHE A 418 -6.74 3.49 -7.59
CA PHE A 418 -5.78 4.27 -8.37
C PHE A 418 -5.65 3.74 -9.80
N PRO A 419 -6.57 4.10 -10.71
CA PRO A 419 -6.38 3.80 -12.12
C PRO A 419 -5.05 4.38 -12.62
N ALA A 420 -4.39 3.66 -13.53
CA ALA A 420 -3.17 4.15 -14.17
C ALA A 420 -3.43 5.52 -14.79
N GLN A 421 -2.55 6.50 -14.53
CA GLN A 421 -2.69 7.82 -15.12
C GLN A 421 -2.65 7.69 -16.64
N THR A 422 -3.72 8.11 -17.32
CA THR A 422 -3.68 8.30 -18.77
C THR A 422 -2.61 9.35 -19.07
N PRO A 423 -1.63 9.09 -19.95
CA PRO A 423 -0.65 10.10 -20.29
C PRO A 423 -1.37 11.36 -20.79
N PRO A 424 -0.89 12.57 -20.44
CA PRO A 424 -1.52 13.80 -20.88
C PRO A 424 -1.61 13.81 -22.42
N PRO A 425 -2.71 14.32 -23.00
CA PRO A 425 -2.83 14.39 -24.45
C PRO A 425 -1.63 15.13 -25.01
N ALA A 426 -0.98 14.52 -26.02
CA ALA A 426 0.15 15.14 -26.71
C ALA A 426 -0.27 16.55 -27.14
N ARG A 427 0.47 17.57 -26.66
CA ARG A 427 0.20 18.96 -27.02
C ARG A 427 0.12 19.03 -28.55
N PRO A 428 -0.92 19.66 -29.14
CA PRO A 428 -1.01 19.78 -30.58
C PRO A 428 0.25 20.47 -31.09
N HIS A 429 0.93 19.83 -32.05
CA HIS A 429 2.08 20.39 -32.73
C HIS A 429 1.72 21.80 -33.22
N ALA A 430 2.35 22.81 -32.62
CA ALA A 430 2.27 24.18 -33.13
C ALA A 430 2.87 24.18 -34.53
N ASN A 431 2.00 24.30 -35.53
CA ASN A 431 2.36 24.37 -36.94
C ASN A 431 3.29 25.58 -37.17
N PRO A 432 4.56 25.40 -37.56
CA PRO A 432 5.50 26.50 -37.75
C PRO A 432 5.30 27.11 -39.14
N ARG A 433 4.09 27.60 -39.44
CA ARG A 433 3.81 28.42 -40.61
C ARG A 433 2.72 29.43 -40.28
N LYS A 434 3.13 30.56 -39.70
CA LYS A 434 2.59 31.91 -39.94
C LYS A 434 3.25 32.90 -38.97
N ARG A 435 4.40 33.43 -39.38
CA ARG A 435 4.76 34.83 -39.12
C ARG A 435 5.33 35.38 -40.42
N THR A 436 4.52 36.23 -41.03
CA THR A 436 4.92 37.28 -41.98
C THR A 436 5.97 38.19 -41.37
#